data_AF-A0A9W8IP47-F1
#
_entry.id   AF-A0A9W8IP47-F1
#
_cell.length_a   1.000
_cell.length_b   1.000
_cell.length_c   1.000
_cell.angle_alpha   90.00
_cell.angle_beta   90.00
_cell.angle_gamma   90.00
#
_symmetry.space_group_name_H-M   'P 1'
#
loop_
_entity.id
_entity.type
_entity.pdbx_description
1 polymer ?
#
loop_
_entity_poly.entity_id
_entity_poly.type
_entity_poly.pdbx_seq_one_letter_code
_entity_poly.pdbx_strand_id
1 'polypeptide(L)'
;MSQSADTNLDATLSPLRRMRMDPIDRLAVTAVVGGGVGAVCGGLLGGQLAGRQYLAERAHRLPTTVQGWFFYQKWKNYRVILGGMRGASKYAARVGGCVVAFAAIESAVDQAVGEIQAASSAVAGLATAVGVSLVARLPRSSTRRACIAGLGVGLVVGGLQDLANTLGKSGTRPTPAYIEWARRKMI
;
A
#
# COMPACT_ATOMS: atom_id res chain seq x y z
N MET A 1 -0.94 39.65 -3.29
CA MET A 1 -0.54 39.37 -1.89
C MET A 1 -0.59 37.86 -1.56
N SER A 2 -1.37 37.01 -2.24
CA SER A 2 -1.28 35.55 -2.05
C SER A 2 -0.04 34.93 -2.72
N GLN A 3 0.35 35.42 -3.91
CA GLN A 3 1.44 34.85 -4.70
C GLN A 3 2.80 34.84 -4.00
N SER A 4 3.06 35.78 -3.09
CA SER A 4 4.26 35.79 -2.25
C SER A 4 4.22 34.74 -1.13
N ALA A 5 3.06 34.39 -0.59
CA ALA A 5 2.94 33.31 0.41
C ALA A 5 3.08 31.94 -0.25
N ASP A 6 2.48 31.77 -1.43
CA ASP A 6 2.56 30.53 -2.23
C ASP A 6 4.03 30.24 -2.62
N THR A 7 4.78 31.27 -3.02
CA THR A 7 6.21 31.12 -3.38
C THR A 7 7.10 30.69 -2.19
N ASN A 8 6.79 31.16 -0.97
CA ASN A 8 7.53 30.78 0.24
C ASN A 8 7.18 29.37 0.73
N LEU A 9 5.92 28.95 0.59
CA LEU A 9 5.48 27.58 0.84
C LEU A 9 6.07 26.61 -0.19
N ASP A 10 6.09 26.99 -1.47
CA ASP A 10 6.71 26.19 -2.53
C ASP A 10 8.22 25.99 -2.30
N ALA A 11 8.93 27.02 -1.82
CA ALA A 11 10.35 26.92 -1.49
C ALA A 11 10.61 25.97 -0.31
N THR A 12 9.78 26.01 0.75
CA THR A 12 9.91 25.13 1.93
C THR A 12 9.45 23.70 1.69
N LEU A 13 8.48 23.48 0.79
CA LEU A 13 7.99 22.16 0.39
C LEU A 13 8.85 21.52 -0.69
N SER A 14 9.63 22.28 -1.46
CA SER A 14 10.49 21.78 -2.54
C SER A 14 11.44 20.64 -2.15
N PRO A 15 12.08 20.64 -0.95
CA PRO A 15 12.97 19.55 -0.52
C PRO A 15 12.17 18.31 -0.07
N LEU A 16 10.93 18.50 0.37
CA LEU A 16 10.05 17.47 0.93
C LEU A 16 9.09 16.84 -0.09
N ARG A 17 9.00 17.41 -1.31
CA ARG A 17 8.17 16.88 -2.43
C ARG A 17 8.72 15.57 -2.98
N ARG A 18 8.41 14.48 -2.29
CA ARG A 18 8.69 13.11 -2.75
C ARG A 18 7.77 12.80 -3.95
N MET A 19 8.34 12.30 -5.04
CA MET A 19 7.63 12.03 -6.32
C MET A 19 6.99 13.27 -6.99
N ARG A 20 7.50 14.48 -6.74
CA ARG A 20 7.05 15.75 -7.37
C ARG A 20 5.59 16.12 -7.04
N MET A 21 5.00 15.49 -6.03
CA MET A 21 3.64 15.73 -5.56
C MET A 21 3.67 16.30 -4.15
N ASP A 22 2.64 17.08 -3.80
CA ASP A 22 2.45 17.56 -2.44
C ASP A 22 2.06 16.39 -1.49
N PRO A 23 2.40 16.43 -0.19
CA PRO A 23 2.11 15.33 0.72
C PRO A 23 0.63 14.93 0.77
N ILE A 24 -0.28 15.89 0.66
CA ILE A 24 -1.74 15.65 0.70
C ILE A 24 -2.20 14.93 -0.58
N ASP A 25 -1.79 15.40 -1.75
CA ASP A 25 -2.11 14.78 -3.04
C ASP A 25 -1.56 13.35 -3.12
N ARG A 26 -0.37 13.14 -2.56
CA ARG A 26 0.26 11.82 -2.47
C ARG A 26 -0.57 10.83 -1.66
N LEU A 27 -1.16 11.27 -0.54
CA LEU A 27 -2.03 10.42 0.28
C LEU A 27 -3.28 10.02 -0.48
N ALA A 28 -3.90 10.94 -1.23
CA ALA A 28 -5.09 10.63 -2.03
C ALA A 28 -4.77 9.61 -3.14
N VAL A 29 -3.70 9.83 -3.91
CA VAL A 29 -3.29 8.93 -4.99
C VAL A 29 -2.94 7.53 -4.45
N THR A 30 -2.15 7.47 -3.38
CA THR A 30 -1.75 6.19 -2.77
C THR A 30 -2.92 5.46 -2.13
N ALA A 31 -3.92 6.18 -1.59
CA ALA A 31 -5.16 5.59 -1.09
C ALA A 31 -5.97 4.92 -2.22
N VAL A 32 -6.14 5.61 -3.35
CA VAL A 32 -6.91 5.09 -4.50
C VAL A 32 -6.21 3.87 -5.09
N VAL A 33 -4.90 3.94 -5.31
CA VAL A 33 -4.12 2.84 -5.89
C VAL A 33 -4.06 1.65 -4.93
N GLY A 34 -3.69 1.88 -3.66
CA GLY A 34 -3.61 0.82 -2.65
C GLY A 34 -4.96 0.19 -2.34
N GLY A 35 -6.01 1.01 -2.25
CA GLY A 35 -7.39 0.58 -2.10
C GLY A 35 -7.88 -0.23 -3.30
N GLY A 36 -7.57 0.20 -4.53
CA GLY A 36 -7.91 -0.51 -5.77
C GLY A 36 -7.27 -1.90 -5.85
N VAL A 37 -5.96 -2.00 -5.58
CA VAL A 37 -5.26 -3.29 -5.52
C VAL A 37 -5.84 -4.18 -4.42
N GLY A 38 -6.12 -3.61 -3.24
CA GLY A 38 -6.80 -4.32 -2.15
C GLY A 38 -8.20 -4.81 -2.53
N ALA A 39 -8.97 -4.02 -3.27
CA ALA A 39 -10.31 -4.36 -3.73
C ALA A 39 -10.27 -5.56 -4.69
N VAL A 40 -9.36 -5.56 -5.66
CA VAL A 40 -9.20 -6.65 -6.63
C VAL A 40 -8.81 -7.95 -5.91
N CYS A 41 -7.75 -7.91 -5.09
CA CYS A 41 -7.31 -9.07 -4.33
C CYS A 41 -8.40 -9.61 -3.39
N GLY A 42 -9.08 -8.70 -2.67
CA GLY A 42 -10.18 -9.06 -1.78
C GLY A 42 -11.40 -9.63 -2.49
N GLY A 43 -11.73 -9.11 -3.66
CA GLY A 43 -12.84 -9.58 -4.49
C GLY A 43 -12.60 -10.99 -5.02
N LEU A 44 -11.38 -11.27 -5.51
CA LEU A 44 -11.01 -12.60 -5.98
C LEU A 44 -11.03 -13.63 -4.83
N LEU A 45 -10.45 -13.30 -3.68
CA LEU A 45 -10.45 -14.19 -2.51
C LEU A 45 -11.86 -14.41 -1.95
N GLY A 46 -12.66 -13.35 -1.83
CA GLY A 46 -14.04 -13.40 -1.34
C GLY A 46 -14.96 -14.21 -2.26
N GLY A 47 -14.82 -14.03 -3.58
CA GLY A 47 -15.56 -14.80 -4.57
C GLY A 47 -15.19 -16.29 -4.55
N GLN A 48 -13.90 -16.63 -4.46
CA GLN A 48 -13.45 -18.02 -4.36
C GLN A 48 -13.97 -18.71 -3.09
N LEU A 49 -13.93 -18.02 -1.94
CA LEU A 49 -14.43 -18.56 -0.68
C LEU A 49 -15.94 -18.83 -0.74
N ALA A 50 -16.73 -17.85 -1.20
CA ALA A 50 -18.17 -18.00 -1.35
C ALA A 50 -18.55 -19.10 -2.35
N GLY A 51 -17.77 -19.25 -3.43
CA GLY A 51 -17.93 -20.33 -4.40
C GLY A 51 -17.68 -21.71 -3.78
N ARG A 52 -16.57 -21.88 -3.07
CA ARG A 52 -16.23 -23.15 -2.38
C ARG A 52 -17.25 -23.50 -1.30
N GLN A 53 -17.71 -22.51 -0.53
CA GLN A 53 -18.74 -22.70 0.47
C GLN A 53 -20.06 -23.16 -0.16
N TYR A 54 -20.49 -22.55 -1.27
CA TYR A 54 -21.70 -22.97 -1.98
C TYR A 54 -21.61 -24.41 -2.50
N LEU A 55 -20.45 -24.81 -3.02
CA LEU A 55 -20.21 -26.18 -3.47
C LEU A 55 -20.25 -27.15 -2.30
N ALA A 56 -19.63 -26.81 -1.16
CA ALA A 56 -19.63 -27.64 0.04
C ALA A 56 -21.05 -27.82 0.61
N GLU A 57 -21.83 -26.73 0.71
CA GLU A 57 -23.21 -26.77 1.19
C GLU A 57 -24.12 -27.62 0.30
N ARG A 58 -23.85 -27.69 -1.01
CA ARG A 58 -24.70 -28.40 -1.98
C ARG A 58 -24.10 -29.69 -2.54
N ALA A 59 -22.97 -30.16 -2.01
CA ALA A 59 -22.32 -31.38 -2.47
C ALA A 59 -23.24 -32.61 -2.39
N HIS A 60 -24.19 -32.60 -1.44
CA HIS A 60 -25.16 -33.68 -1.22
C HIS A 60 -26.50 -33.49 -1.98
N ARG A 61 -26.74 -32.34 -2.62
CA ARG A 61 -27.98 -32.02 -3.36
C ARG A 61 -27.65 -31.46 -4.74
N LEU A 62 -27.19 -32.32 -5.63
CA LEU A 62 -26.99 -31.96 -7.03
C LEU A 62 -28.31 -32.04 -7.81
N PRO A 63 -28.61 -31.05 -8.68
CA PRO A 63 -29.80 -31.10 -9.51
C PRO A 63 -29.69 -32.20 -10.56
N THR A 64 -30.78 -32.96 -10.74
CA THR A 64 -30.89 -34.02 -11.77
C THR A 64 -31.58 -33.54 -13.05
N THR A 65 -32.29 -32.41 -13.00
CA THR A 65 -32.99 -31.83 -14.16
C THR A 65 -32.18 -30.70 -14.81
N VAL A 66 -32.35 -30.51 -16.12
CA VAL A 66 -31.68 -29.44 -16.89
C VAL A 66 -32.04 -28.05 -16.35
N GLN A 67 -33.32 -27.81 -16.03
CA GLN A 67 -33.78 -26.56 -15.44
C GLN A 67 -33.18 -26.31 -14.04
N GLY A 68 -33.04 -27.38 -13.24
CA GLY A 68 -32.39 -27.30 -11.93
C GLY A 68 -30.92 -26.89 -12.02
N TRP A 69 -30.21 -27.37 -13.04
CA TRP A 69 -28.82 -26.99 -13.31
C TRP A 69 -28.65 -25.50 -13.66
N PHE A 70 -29.57 -24.93 -14.44
CA PHE A 70 -29.57 -23.50 -14.74
C PHE A 70 -29.71 -22.65 -13.46
N PHE A 71 -30.72 -22.95 -12.63
CA PHE A 71 -30.91 -22.22 -11.37
C PHE A 71 -29.74 -22.41 -10.42
N TYR A 72 -29.16 -23.60 -10.37
CA TYR A 72 -27.97 -23.86 -9.57
C TYR A 72 -26.80 -22.94 -9.92
N GLN A 73 -26.52 -22.75 -11.22
CA GLN A 73 -25.43 -21.87 -11.65
C GLN A 73 -25.76 -20.39 -11.45
N LYS A 74 -27.02 -19.99 -11.66
CA LYS A 74 -27.49 -18.62 -11.39
C LYS A 74 -27.33 -18.25 -9.91
N TRP A 75 -27.77 -19.12 -9.00
CA TRP A 75 -27.61 -18.92 -7.55
C TRP A 75 -26.15 -18.92 -7.11
N LYS A 76 -25.31 -19.78 -7.70
CA LYS A 76 -23.86 -19.79 -7.47
C LYS A 76 -23.24 -18.43 -7.82
N ASN A 77 -23.55 -17.90 -9.00
CA ASN A 77 -23.01 -16.62 -9.46
C ASN A 77 -23.42 -15.47 -8.54
N TYR A 78 -24.67 -15.41 -8.08
CA TYR A 78 -25.09 -14.36 -7.13
C TYR A 78 -24.32 -14.41 -5.81
N ARG A 79 -24.11 -15.59 -5.23
CA ARG A 79 -23.34 -15.73 -3.99
C ARG A 79 -21.87 -15.39 -4.18
N VAL A 80 -21.28 -15.77 -5.30
CA VAL A 80 -19.89 -15.43 -5.65
C VAL A 80 -19.74 -13.92 -5.83
N ILE A 81 -20.65 -13.25 -6.54
CA ILE A 81 -20.63 -11.79 -6.72
C ILE A 81 -20.76 -11.08 -5.38
N LEU A 82 -21.72 -11.49 -4.54
CA LEU A 82 -21.91 -10.89 -3.21
C LEU A 82 -20.68 -11.11 -2.30
N GLY A 83 -20.11 -12.32 -2.31
CA GLY A 83 -18.87 -12.64 -1.60
C GLY A 83 -17.68 -11.83 -2.10
N GLY A 84 -17.59 -11.62 -3.41
CA GLY A 84 -16.60 -10.77 -4.05
C GLY A 84 -16.75 -9.31 -3.64
N MET A 85 -17.95 -8.74 -3.67
CA MET A 85 -18.18 -7.34 -3.26
C MET A 85 -17.84 -7.11 -1.78
N ARG A 86 -18.24 -8.04 -0.89
CA ARG A 86 -17.90 -7.98 0.55
C ARG A 86 -16.40 -8.14 0.81
N GLY A 87 -15.74 -9.00 0.04
CA GLY A 87 -14.29 -9.16 0.08
C GLY A 87 -13.59 -7.88 -0.38
N ALA A 88 -14.00 -7.34 -1.53
CA ALA A 88 -13.43 -6.15 -2.12
C ALA A 88 -13.51 -4.94 -1.18
N SER A 89 -14.67 -4.63 -0.60
CA SER A 89 -14.81 -3.50 0.33
C SER A 89 -13.95 -3.64 1.58
N LYS A 90 -13.91 -4.84 2.17
CA LYS A 90 -13.13 -5.13 3.38
C LYS A 90 -11.62 -5.00 3.13
N TYR A 91 -11.12 -5.57 2.05
CA TYR A 91 -9.68 -5.51 1.74
C TYR A 91 -9.27 -4.15 1.17
N ALA A 92 -10.14 -3.44 0.46
CA ALA A 92 -9.89 -2.06 0.03
C ALA A 92 -9.63 -1.16 1.23
N ALA A 93 -10.50 -1.21 2.26
CA ALA A 93 -10.32 -0.41 3.47
C ALA A 93 -9.07 -0.81 4.25
N ARG A 94 -8.78 -2.12 4.40
CA ARG A 94 -7.62 -2.60 5.14
C ARG A 94 -6.30 -2.27 4.46
N VAL A 95 -6.16 -2.63 3.19
CA VAL A 95 -4.93 -2.41 2.42
C VAL A 95 -4.74 -0.93 2.14
N GLY A 96 -5.80 -0.23 1.70
CA GLY A 96 -5.77 1.21 1.50
C GLY A 96 -5.37 1.96 2.77
N GLY A 97 -5.95 1.60 3.92
CA GLY A 97 -5.59 2.18 5.21
C GLY A 97 -4.12 1.94 5.59
N CYS A 98 -3.58 0.74 5.34
CA CYS A 98 -2.17 0.45 5.59
C CYS A 98 -1.24 1.28 4.68
N VAL A 99 -1.59 1.42 3.39
CA VAL A 99 -0.80 2.20 2.43
C VAL A 99 -0.81 3.68 2.76
N VAL A 100 -1.97 4.23 3.14
CA VAL A 100 -2.10 5.63 3.58
C VAL A 100 -1.31 5.87 4.87
N ALA A 101 -1.40 4.96 5.84
CA ALA A 101 -0.62 5.05 7.07
C ALA A 101 0.90 5.06 6.78
N PHE A 102 1.35 4.17 5.88
CA PHE A 102 2.74 4.15 5.43
C PHE A 102 3.17 5.47 4.80
N ALA A 103 2.38 5.99 3.84
CA ALA A 103 2.69 7.24 3.17
C ALA A 103 2.68 8.45 4.12
N ALA A 104 1.80 8.46 5.12
CA ALA A 104 1.72 9.51 6.14
C ALA A 104 2.91 9.47 7.10
N ILE A 105 3.32 8.28 7.55
CA ILE A 105 4.50 8.11 8.39
C ILE A 105 5.76 8.48 7.59
N GLU A 106 5.86 8.08 6.33
CA GLU A 106 6.99 8.46 5.47
C GLU A 106 7.11 9.99 5.35
N SER A 107 6.00 10.71 5.11
CA SER A 107 6.04 12.18 5.07
C SER A 107 6.37 12.82 6.41
N ALA A 108 5.96 12.20 7.53
CA ALA A 108 6.30 12.71 8.86
C ALA A 108 7.79 12.51 9.18
N VAL A 109 8.36 11.36 8.80
CA VAL A 109 9.79 11.08 8.99
C VAL A 109 10.63 11.97 8.09
N ASP A 110 10.24 12.16 6.83
CA ASP A 110 10.97 13.04 5.90
C ASP A 110 10.98 14.51 6.42
N GLN A 111 9.89 14.97 7.02
CA GLN A 111 9.83 16.30 7.69
C GLN A 111 10.74 16.39 8.92
N ALA A 112 10.83 15.33 9.73
CA ALA A 112 11.64 15.31 10.94
C ALA A 112 13.15 15.22 10.65
N VAL A 113 13.52 14.48 9.60
CA VAL A 113 14.93 14.28 9.20
C VAL A 113 15.43 15.45 8.33
N GLY A 114 14.55 16.10 7.58
CA GLY A 114 14.91 17.18 6.65
C GLY A 114 15.59 16.70 5.37
N GLU A 115 15.75 15.39 5.20
CA GLU A 115 16.31 14.74 4.01
C GLU A 115 15.50 13.51 3.60
N ILE A 116 15.44 13.27 2.30
CA ILE A 116 14.79 12.10 1.70
C ILE A 116 15.84 10.98 1.56
N GLN A 117 15.65 9.87 2.27
CA GLN A 117 16.58 8.73 2.25
C GLN A 117 15.83 7.40 2.11
N ALA A 118 16.44 6.36 1.53
CA ALA A 118 15.88 5.00 1.56
C ALA A 118 15.67 4.46 2.99
N ALA A 119 16.48 4.92 3.95
CA ALA A 119 16.33 4.58 5.36
C ALA A 119 15.02 5.12 5.96
N SER A 120 14.52 6.28 5.52
CA SER A 120 13.25 6.83 6.03
C SER A 120 12.07 5.96 5.62
N SER A 121 12.07 5.42 4.40
CA SER A 121 11.07 4.45 3.93
C SER A 121 11.13 3.12 4.69
N ALA A 122 12.33 2.66 5.09
CA ALA A 122 12.48 1.46 5.92
C ALA A 122 11.92 1.65 7.34
N VAL A 123 12.20 2.80 7.96
CA VAL A 123 11.65 3.18 9.27
C VAL A 123 10.13 3.35 9.18
N ALA A 124 9.61 3.98 8.12
CA ALA A 124 8.18 4.10 7.89
C ALA A 124 7.50 2.73 7.72
N GLY A 125 8.15 1.79 7.03
CA GLY A 125 7.69 0.41 6.89
C GLY A 125 7.63 -0.34 8.22
N LEU A 126 8.65 -0.18 9.07
CA LEU A 126 8.65 -0.70 10.44
C LEU A 126 7.54 -0.11 11.29
N ALA A 127 7.45 1.22 11.34
CA ALA A 127 6.48 1.93 12.16
C ALA A 127 5.04 1.56 11.76
N THR A 128 4.77 1.44 10.46
CA THR A 128 3.47 0.98 9.95
C THR A 128 3.20 -0.46 10.36
N ALA A 129 4.18 -1.37 10.23
CA ALA A 129 4.04 -2.76 10.62
C ALA A 129 3.77 -2.92 12.14
N VAL A 130 4.45 -2.13 12.97
CA VAL A 130 4.22 -2.09 14.42
C VAL A 130 2.83 -1.54 14.72
N GLY A 131 2.44 -0.41 14.12
CA GLY A 131 1.12 0.20 14.31
C GLY A 131 -0.01 -0.75 13.96
N VAL A 132 0.06 -1.40 12.79
CA VAL A 132 -0.92 -2.41 12.36
C VAL A 132 -0.93 -3.62 13.31
N SER A 133 0.24 -4.07 13.77
CA SER A 133 0.32 -5.21 14.69
C SER A 133 -0.31 -4.93 16.05
N LEU A 134 -0.20 -3.69 16.54
CA LEU A 134 -0.84 -3.25 17.79
C LEU A 134 -2.35 -3.17 17.63
N VAL A 135 -2.84 -2.54 16.55
CA VAL A 135 -4.28 -2.43 16.25
C VAL A 135 -4.90 -3.81 16.07
N ALA A 136 -4.21 -4.73 15.39
CA ALA A 136 -4.69 -6.10 15.15
C ALA A 136 -4.45 -7.06 16.32
N ARG A 137 -3.81 -6.61 17.42
CA ARG A 137 -3.46 -7.43 18.60
C ARG A 137 -2.77 -8.74 18.22
N LEU A 138 -1.77 -8.67 17.35
CA LEU A 138 -1.06 -9.85 16.86
C LEU A 138 -0.16 -10.48 17.95
N PRO A 139 -0.01 -11.82 17.96
CA PRO A 139 0.94 -12.50 18.84
C PRO A 139 2.38 -12.13 18.45
N ARG A 140 3.30 -12.17 19.44
CA ARG A 140 4.71 -11.74 19.28
C ARG A 140 5.42 -12.36 18.06
N SER A 141 5.10 -13.61 17.72
CA SER A 141 5.64 -14.31 16.55
C SER A 141 5.20 -13.71 15.22
N SER A 142 3.92 -13.31 15.10
CA SER A 142 3.39 -12.64 13.91
C SER A 142 3.89 -11.21 13.80
N THR A 143 4.02 -10.49 14.92
CA THR A 143 4.57 -9.12 14.93
C THR A 143 5.99 -9.09 14.39
N ARG A 144 6.85 -10.03 14.81
CA ARG A 144 8.23 -10.13 14.28
C ARG A 144 8.25 -10.30 12.76
N ARG A 145 7.39 -11.17 12.22
CA ARG A 145 7.29 -11.40 10.76
C ARG A 145 6.76 -10.17 10.04
N ALA A 146 5.77 -9.49 10.61
CA ALA A 146 5.24 -8.25 10.08
C ALA A 146 6.31 -7.14 10.04
N CYS A 147 7.14 -7.01 11.08
CA CYS A 147 8.25 -6.05 11.09
C CYS A 147 9.30 -6.36 10.02
N ILE A 148 9.68 -7.63 9.84
CA ILE A 148 10.64 -8.04 8.81
C ILE A 148 10.07 -7.76 7.41
N ALA A 149 8.79 -8.08 7.19
CA ALA A 149 8.11 -7.77 5.93
C ALA A 149 8.01 -6.25 5.69
N GLY A 150 7.66 -5.47 6.72
CA GLY A 150 7.59 -4.01 6.67
C GLY A 150 8.95 -3.38 6.34
N LEU A 151 10.03 -3.88 6.94
CA LEU A 151 11.40 -3.50 6.60
C LEU A 151 11.72 -3.80 5.14
N GLY A 152 11.46 -5.03 4.69
CA GLY A 152 11.73 -5.44 3.32
C GLY A 152 10.98 -4.58 2.31
N VAL A 153 9.69 -4.33 2.55
CA VAL A 153 8.87 -3.45 1.71
C VAL A 153 9.42 -2.02 1.73
N GLY A 154 9.74 -1.47 2.90
CA GLY A 154 10.28 -0.12 3.02
C GLY A 154 11.62 0.05 2.29
N LEU A 155 12.52 -0.95 2.36
CA LEU A 155 13.79 -0.95 1.62
C LEU A 155 13.58 -1.05 0.11
N VAL A 156 12.65 -1.89 -0.36
CA VAL A 156 12.33 -2.01 -1.78
C VAL A 156 11.74 -0.71 -2.30
N VAL A 157 10.80 -0.10 -1.58
CA VAL A 157 10.17 1.17 -1.96
C VAL A 157 11.21 2.30 -1.97
N GLY A 158 12.00 2.43 -0.90
CA GLY A 158 13.06 3.44 -0.81
C GLY A 158 14.11 3.26 -1.91
N GLY A 159 14.54 2.02 -2.15
CA GLY A 159 15.49 1.70 -3.22
C GLY A 159 14.95 1.99 -4.61
N LEU A 160 13.68 1.67 -4.89
CA LEU A 160 13.03 2.01 -6.17
C LEU A 160 12.91 3.52 -6.37
N GLN A 161 12.61 4.27 -5.30
CA GLN A 161 12.54 5.73 -5.36
C GLN A 161 13.92 6.35 -5.61
N ASP A 162 14.97 5.83 -4.97
CA ASP A 162 16.34 6.30 -5.19
C ASP A 162 16.86 5.92 -6.59
N LEU A 163 16.51 4.72 -7.09
CA LEU A 163 16.78 4.33 -8.47
C LEU A 163 16.05 5.21 -9.47
N ALA A 164 14.76 5.50 -9.25
CA ALA A 164 14.00 6.40 -10.11
C ALA A 164 14.59 7.82 -10.13
N ASN A 165 15.08 8.31 -8.97
CA ASN A 165 15.75 9.60 -8.87
C ASN A 165 17.12 9.62 -9.59
N THR A 166 17.89 8.53 -9.54
CA THR A 166 19.22 8.44 -10.17
C THR A 166 19.15 8.24 -11.69
N LEU A 167 18.18 7.45 -12.17
CA LEU A 167 17.95 7.22 -13.60
C LEU A 167 17.27 8.42 -14.28
N GLY A 168 16.32 9.05 -13.58
CA GLY A 168 15.70 10.28 -14.01
C GLY A 168 16.63 11.47 -13.81
N LYS A 169 17.71 11.59 -14.61
CA LYS A 169 18.65 12.73 -14.66
C LYS A 169 17.93 14.07 -14.87
N SER A 170 17.31 14.60 -13.83
CA SER A 170 16.57 15.86 -13.80
C SER A 170 17.22 16.71 -12.72
N GLY A 171 18.13 17.60 -13.11
CA GLY A 171 19.11 18.29 -12.26
C GLY A 171 18.55 19.29 -11.26
N THR A 172 17.72 18.85 -10.31
CA THR A 172 17.17 19.74 -9.26
C THR A 172 17.16 19.11 -7.87
N ARG A 173 17.69 17.89 -7.68
CA ARG A 173 17.74 17.24 -6.36
C ARG A 173 19.17 16.90 -5.95
N PRO A 174 19.57 17.19 -4.70
CA PRO A 174 20.83 16.70 -4.17
C PRO A 174 20.83 15.17 -4.15
N THR A 175 21.96 14.58 -4.52
CA THR A 175 22.19 13.15 -4.36
C THR A 175 22.01 12.77 -2.89
N PRO A 176 21.36 11.63 -2.58
CA PRO A 176 21.23 11.17 -1.19
C PRO A 176 22.60 11.12 -0.50
N ALA A 177 22.69 11.64 0.73
CA ALA A 177 23.96 11.77 1.47
C ALA A 177 24.76 10.46 1.57
N TYR A 178 24.06 9.31 1.61
CA TYR A 178 24.72 8.00 1.64
C TYR A 178 25.41 7.63 0.31
N ILE A 179 24.86 8.04 -0.84
CA ILE A 179 25.46 7.81 -2.16
C ILE A 179 26.73 8.65 -2.28
N GLU A 180 26.69 9.89 -1.80
CA GLU A 180 27.86 10.77 -1.77
C GLU A 180 28.94 10.24 -0.82
N TRP A 181 28.56 9.77 0.37
CA TRP A 181 29.48 9.10 1.29
C TRP A 181 30.12 7.87 0.67
N ALA A 182 29.34 7.02 0.00
CA ALA A 182 29.84 5.82 -0.68
C ALA A 182 30.79 6.19 -1.83
N ARG A 183 30.44 7.19 -2.63
CA ARG A 183 31.30 7.72 -3.71
C ARG A 183 32.60 8.28 -3.16
N ARG A 184 32.54 9.07 -2.08
CA ARG A 184 33.72 9.69 -1.44
C ARG A 184 34.67 8.66 -0.81
N LYS A 185 34.18 7.46 -0.49
CA LYS A 185 35.00 6.38 0.08
C LYS A 185 35.61 5.44 -0.97
N MET A 186 35.09 5.45 -2.20
CA MET A 186 35.66 4.70 -3.33
C MET A 186 36.69 5.49 -4.14
N ILE A 187 36.70 6.83 -4.02
CA ILE A 187 37.73 7.72 -4.56
C ILE A 187 38.80 7.93 -3.49
#